data_AF-A0A7Y5S4Z1-F1
#
_entry.id   AF-A0A7Y5S4Z1-F1
#
_cell.length_a   1.000
_cell.length_b   1.000
_cell.length_c   1.000
_cell.angle_alpha   90.00
_cell.angle_beta   90.00
_cell.angle_gamma   90.00
#
_symmetry.space_group_name_H-M   'P 1'
#
loop_
_entity.id
_entity.type
_entity.pdbx_description
1 polymer ?
#
loop_
_entity_poly.entity_id
_entity_poly.type
_entity_poly.pdbx_seq_one_letter_code
_entity_poly.pdbx_strand_id
1 'polypeptide(L)'
;MRRSAWIVTLGGLMTFASFTAGFPFYLETWISVYPSSTLPARMLAQAGSQCRVCHQPPDFGAIGNCYREDIKTLLGKGLTIQEAILALETVDSDGDGVSNRDEFLSPHVDFPGEIGYNAGLVGPLGVGPCGDHPEDPVSGVLETPPAPGCPHPGCTSDVTGDCKVGQEDLGVLLAAFGSTPEQTHWNPAVDFDGDGHIGQTDLGLLLSEFGNNCN
;
A
#
# COMPACT_ATOMS: atom_id res chain seq x y z
N MET A 1 56.88 27.03 58.55
CA MET A 1 55.45 26.71 58.71
C MET A 1 54.63 27.59 57.77
N ARG A 2 54.09 27.01 56.69
CA ARG A 2 52.80 27.34 56.04
C ARG A 2 52.68 26.43 54.81
N ARG A 3 51.69 25.53 54.86
CA ARG A 3 51.44 24.48 53.86
C ARG A 3 50.58 25.07 52.74
N SER A 4 50.98 24.88 51.50
CA SER A 4 50.15 25.12 50.31
C SER A 4 49.18 23.95 50.17
N ALA A 5 47.87 24.25 50.16
CA ALA A 5 46.82 23.27 49.88
C ALA A 5 46.43 23.40 48.41
N TRP A 6 46.61 22.32 47.65
CA TRP A 6 46.06 22.19 46.30
C TRP A 6 44.68 21.54 46.41
N ILE A 7 43.65 22.24 45.97
CA ILE A 7 42.31 21.67 45.76
C ILE A 7 42.35 20.97 44.41
N VAL A 8 42.25 19.63 44.42
CA VAL A 8 42.00 18.83 43.22
C VAL A 8 40.49 18.65 43.14
N THR A 9 39.84 19.38 42.24
CA THR A 9 38.43 19.17 41.92
C THR A 9 38.35 18.02 40.90
N LEU A 10 37.95 16.82 41.34
CA LEU A 10 37.54 15.75 40.42
C LEU A 10 36.22 16.16 39.75
N GLY A 11 36.31 16.68 38.52
CA GLY A 11 35.16 16.80 37.64
C GLY A 11 34.79 15.43 37.10
N GLY A 12 33.84 14.75 37.74
CA GLY A 12 33.22 13.55 37.18
C GLY A 12 32.43 13.92 35.93
N LEU A 13 32.94 13.55 34.76
CA LEU A 13 32.14 13.53 33.53
C LEU A 13 31.06 12.45 33.74
N MET A 14 29.84 12.86 34.07
CA MET A 14 28.67 12.03 33.81
C MET A 14 28.49 12.00 32.30
N THR A 15 28.94 10.91 31.68
CA THR A 15 28.50 10.55 30.34
C THR A 15 27.02 10.24 30.41
N PHE A 16 26.18 11.20 30.01
CA PHE A 16 24.82 10.90 29.62
C PHE A 16 24.92 10.03 28.37
N ALA A 17 24.60 8.74 28.51
CA ALA A 17 24.26 7.94 27.35
C ALA A 17 23.00 8.59 26.74
N SER A 18 23.19 9.29 25.63
CA SER A 18 22.09 9.73 24.80
C SER A 18 21.37 8.49 24.30
N PHE A 19 20.27 8.11 24.94
CA PHE A 19 19.29 7.23 24.32
C PHE A 19 18.54 8.08 23.30
N THR A 20 19.05 8.16 22.07
CA THR A 20 18.21 8.46 20.92
C THR A 20 17.32 7.25 20.67
N ALA A 21 16.29 7.07 21.50
CA ALA A 21 15.21 6.13 21.22
C ALA A 21 14.40 6.72 20.06
N GLY A 22 14.81 6.42 18.83
CA GLY A 22 14.22 7.01 17.62
C GLY A 22 14.14 6.00 16.49
N PHE A 23 13.29 4.98 16.66
CA PHE A 23 12.59 4.21 15.61
C PHE A 23 13.27 3.99 14.21
N PRO A 24 14.45 3.34 14.08
CA PRO A 24 14.92 2.86 12.76
C PRO A 24 14.42 1.45 12.42
N PHE A 25 13.90 0.69 13.38
CA PHE A 25 13.78 -0.77 13.24
C PHE A 25 12.73 -1.26 12.23
N TYR A 26 11.61 -0.56 11.98
CA TYR A 26 10.58 -1.10 11.08
C TYR A 26 11.04 -1.17 9.63
N LEU A 27 11.44 -0.03 9.06
CA LEU A 27 11.89 0.02 7.68
C LEU A 27 13.15 -0.84 7.49
N GLU A 28 14.07 -0.85 8.44
CA GLU A 28 15.24 -1.73 8.41
C GLU A 28 14.85 -3.21 8.44
N THR A 29 13.90 -3.60 9.31
CA THR A 29 13.42 -4.99 9.37
C THR A 29 12.68 -5.36 8.09
N TRP A 30 11.83 -4.47 7.57
CA TRP A 30 11.10 -4.68 6.32
C TRP A 30 12.08 -4.87 5.15
N ILE A 31 13.10 -4.02 5.01
CA ILE A 31 14.16 -4.15 4.00
C ILE A 31 14.91 -5.47 4.18
N SER A 32 15.14 -5.90 5.42
CA SER A 32 15.76 -7.19 5.70
C SER A 32 14.89 -8.38 5.32
N VAL A 33 13.56 -8.26 5.39
CA VAL A 33 12.62 -9.32 4.99
C VAL A 33 12.42 -9.34 3.46
N TYR A 34 12.37 -8.17 2.81
CA TYR A 34 12.14 -8.01 1.37
C TYR A 34 13.30 -7.30 0.66
N PRO A 35 14.53 -7.86 0.66
CA PRO A 35 15.71 -7.18 0.15
C PRO A 35 15.70 -6.93 -1.36
N SER A 36 14.84 -7.62 -2.11
CA SER A 36 14.66 -7.42 -3.54
C SER A 36 13.63 -6.34 -3.89
N SER A 37 12.83 -5.88 -2.94
CA SER A 37 11.82 -4.87 -3.20
C SER A 37 12.46 -3.48 -3.32
N THR A 38 12.07 -2.73 -4.35
CA THR A 38 12.47 -1.33 -4.55
C THR A 38 11.42 -0.34 -4.02
N LEU A 39 10.32 -0.83 -3.46
CA LEU A 39 9.20 -0.02 -2.96
C LEU A 39 9.63 1.14 -2.04
N PRO A 40 10.54 0.98 -1.05
CA PRO A 40 11.00 2.12 -0.24
C PRO A 40 11.61 3.25 -1.09
N ALA A 41 12.45 2.91 -2.07
CA ALA A 41 13.05 3.89 -2.96
C ALA A 41 11.99 4.57 -3.84
N ARG A 42 10.99 3.81 -4.33
CA ARG A 42 9.87 4.36 -5.09
C ARG A 42 9.04 5.34 -4.25
N MET A 43 8.65 4.94 -3.05
CA MET A 43 7.84 5.79 -2.14
C MET A 43 8.56 7.10 -1.77
N LEU A 44 9.89 7.07 -1.65
CA LEU A 44 10.68 8.28 -1.51
C LEU A 44 10.59 9.19 -2.74
N ALA A 45 10.72 8.61 -3.94
CA ALA A 45 10.72 9.35 -5.20
C ALA A 45 9.33 9.92 -5.55
N GLN A 46 8.27 9.13 -5.36
CA GLN A 46 6.90 9.50 -5.75
C GLN A 46 6.19 10.33 -4.68
N ALA A 47 6.32 9.95 -3.41
CA ALA A 47 5.50 10.49 -2.33
C ALA A 47 6.31 11.18 -1.22
N GLY A 48 7.62 11.36 -1.44
CA GLY A 48 8.53 12.14 -0.60
C GLY A 48 8.97 11.46 0.70
N SER A 49 8.60 10.20 0.94
CA SER A 49 8.99 9.50 2.17
C SER A 49 8.97 7.97 2.03
N GLN A 50 10.06 7.32 2.44
CA GLN A 50 10.13 5.85 2.54
C GLN A 50 9.17 5.28 3.59
N CYS A 51 8.71 6.09 4.55
CA CYS A 51 7.75 5.65 5.56
C CYS A 51 6.41 5.26 4.95
N ARG A 52 6.11 5.68 3.71
CA ARG A 52 4.85 5.35 3.03
C ARG A 52 4.72 3.89 2.59
N VAL A 53 5.78 3.09 2.74
CA VAL A 53 5.68 1.62 2.70
C VAL A 53 4.65 1.11 3.72
N CYS A 54 4.53 1.77 4.88
CA CYS A 54 3.61 1.35 5.94
C CYS A 54 2.70 2.49 6.45
N HIS A 55 3.03 3.76 6.22
CA HIS A 55 2.33 4.87 6.85
C HIS A 55 1.75 5.84 5.83
N GLN A 56 0.45 6.04 5.91
CA GLN A 56 -0.23 7.13 5.22
C GLN A 56 -1.19 7.85 6.16
N PRO A 57 -0.92 9.11 6.56
CA PRO A 57 0.26 9.94 6.25
C PRO A 57 1.53 9.45 6.98
N PRO A 58 2.73 10.01 6.69
CA PRO A 58 3.97 9.68 7.39
C PRO A 58 3.98 10.00 8.90
N ASP A 59 2.93 10.64 9.40
CA ASP A 59 2.74 10.93 10.82
C ASP A 59 2.41 9.63 11.59
N PHE A 60 3.18 9.34 12.64
CA PHE A 60 3.03 8.11 13.42
C PHE A 60 1.75 8.07 14.28
N GLY A 61 1.13 9.22 14.55
CA GLY A 61 -0.10 9.35 15.32
C GLY A 61 -1.38 9.21 14.48
N ALA A 62 -1.28 9.27 13.16
CA ALA A 62 -2.40 9.07 12.25
C ALA A 62 -2.72 7.58 12.02
N ILE A 63 -3.92 7.29 11.51
CA ILE A 63 -4.25 5.97 10.95
C ILE A 63 -3.30 5.68 9.79
N GLY A 64 -2.86 4.44 9.65
CA GLY A 64 -1.96 4.05 8.57
C GLY A 64 -2.69 3.45 7.38
N ASN A 65 -1.91 2.93 6.44
CA ASN A 65 -2.45 2.05 5.41
C ASN A 65 -2.91 0.72 6.05
N CYS A 66 -3.64 -0.11 5.30
CA CYS A 66 -4.24 -1.33 5.83
C CYS A 66 -3.19 -2.29 6.42
N TYR A 67 -2.09 -2.50 5.68
CA TYR A 67 -0.94 -3.28 6.13
C TYR A 67 -0.42 -2.87 7.52
N ARG A 68 -0.36 -1.57 7.82
CA ARG A 68 0.14 -1.09 9.11
C ARG A 68 -0.85 -1.28 10.25
N GLU A 69 -2.16 -1.17 10.02
CA GLU A 69 -3.13 -1.48 11.08
C GLU A 69 -3.10 -2.98 11.44
N ASP A 70 -2.84 -3.85 10.48
CA ASP A 70 -2.59 -5.27 10.72
C ASP A 70 -1.29 -5.49 11.52
N ILE A 71 -0.19 -4.84 11.13
CA ILE A 71 1.07 -4.87 11.90
C ILE A 71 0.83 -4.41 13.33
N LYS A 72 0.17 -3.27 13.53
CA LYS A 72 -0.14 -2.69 14.84
C LYS A 72 -0.95 -3.66 15.71
N THR A 73 -1.90 -4.37 15.11
CA THR A 73 -2.67 -5.41 15.79
C THR A 73 -1.79 -6.56 16.27
N LEU A 74 -0.86 -7.02 15.46
CA LEU A 74 0.07 -8.11 15.82
C LEU A 74 1.08 -7.69 16.90
N LEU A 75 1.59 -6.46 16.83
CA LEU A 75 2.47 -5.91 17.86
C LEU A 75 1.74 -5.76 19.19
N GLY A 76 0.46 -5.36 19.17
CA GLY A 76 -0.41 -5.32 20.35
C GLY A 76 -0.61 -6.70 21.01
N LYS A 77 -0.41 -7.79 20.25
CA LYS A 77 -0.39 -9.17 20.74
C LYS A 77 0.98 -9.62 21.26
N GLY A 78 1.99 -8.74 21.23
CA GLY A 78 3.33 -8.99 21.76
C GLY A 78 4.33 -9.62 20.78
N LEU A 79 4.00 -9.69 19.49
CA LEU A 79 4.95 -10.13 18.46
C LEU A 79 6.07 -9.10 18.29
N THR A 80 7.26 -9.57 17.93
CA THR A 80 8.33 -8.71 17.42
C THR A 80 7.97 -8.14 16.05
N ILE A 81 8.69 -7.10 15.62
CA ILE A 81 8.49 -6.48 14.29
C ILE A 81 8.62 -7.52 13.17
N GLN A 82 9.68 -8.34 13.23
CA GLN A 82 9.94 -9.34 12.20
C GLN A 82 8.85 -10.42 12.19
N GLU A 83 8.42 -10.90 13.36
CA GLU A 83 7.31 -11.86 13.45
C GLU A 83 6.00 -11.27 12.92
N ALA A 84 5.72 -10.00 13.21
CA ALA A 84 4.52 -9.33 12.70
C ALA A 84 4.54 -9.21 11.17
N ILE A 85 5.66 -8.79 10.58
CA ILE A 85 5.81 -8.71 9.12
C ILE A 85 5.62 -10.09 8.47
N LEU A 86 6.29 -11.11 9.00
CA LEU A 86 6.22 -12.47 8.45
C LEU A 86 4.83 -13.09 8.61
N ALA A 87 4.11 -12.78 9.69
CA ALA A 87 2.76 -13.28 9.91
C ALA A 87 1.72 -12.69 8.94
N LEU A 88 2.05 -11.61 8.23
CA LEU A 88 1.18 -10.95 7.27
C LEU A 88 1.50 -11.29 5.81
N GLU A 89 2.48 -12.16 5.53
CA GLU A 89 2.86 -12.46 4.14
C GLU A 89 1.71 -12.98 3.29
N THR A 90 0.81 -13.78 3.86
CA THR A 90 -0.34 -14.36 3.16
C THR A 90 -1.65 -13.61 3.41
N VAL A 91 -1.58 -12.49 4.12
CA VAL A 91 -2.75 -11.63 4.36
C VAL A 91 -2.88 -10.69 3.18
N ASP A 92 -4.11 -10.50 2.74
CA ASP A 92 -4.54 -9.47 1.81
C ASP A 92 -5.08 -8.32 2.67
N SER A 93 -4.23 -7.33 2.94
CA SER A 93 -4.53 -6.33 3.98
C SER A 93 -5.51 -5.27 3.48
N ASP A 94 -5.47 -4.89 2.21
CA ASP A 94 -6.38 -3.92 1.59
C ASP A 94 -7.60 -4.55 0.87
N GLY A 95 -7.63 -5.87 0.73
CA GLY A 95 -8.80 -6.61 0.26
C GLY A 95 -8.94 -6.63 -1.25
N ASP A 96 -7.84 -6.42 -1.99
CA ASP A 96 -7.83 -6.36 -3.46
C ASP A 96 -7.58 -7.73 -4.12
N GLY A 97 -7.41 -8.78 -3.30
CA GLY A 97 -7.19 -10.15 -3.74
C GLY A 97 -5.73 -10.54 -3.91
N VAL A 98 -4.77 -9.65 -3.65
CA VAL A 98 -3.34 -9.93 -3.70
C VAL A 98 -2.77 -10.00 -2.28
N SER A 99 -1.88 -10.95 -2.02
CA SER A 99 -1.25 -11.04 -0.70
C SER A 99 -0.14 -9.99 -0.55
N ASN A 100 0.03 -9.45 0.65
CA ASN A 100 1.07 -8.46 0.96
C ASN A 100 2.44 -8.87 0.43
N ARG A 101 2.79 -10.16 0.55
CA ARG A 101 4.06 -10.69 0.04
C ARG A 101 4.15 -10.58 -1.48
N ASP A 102 3.10 -10.98 -2.19
CA ASP A 102 3.07 -10.94 -3.65
C ASP A 102 3.15 -9.49 -4.14
N GLU A 103 2.50 -8.56 -3.45
CA GLU A 103 2.63 -7.14 -3.72
C GLU A 103 4.06 -6.65 -3.58
N PHE A 104 4.71 -6.89 -2.43
CA PHE A 104 6.07 -6.40 -2.18
C PHE A 104 7.13 -6.98 -3.14
N LEU A 105 6.85 -8.12 -3.76
CA LEU A 105 7.82 -8.85 -4.58
C LEU A 105 7.46 -8.93 -6.07
N SER A 106 6.29 -8.44 -6.48
CA SER A 106 5.91 -8.42 -7.89
C SER A 106 6.65 -7.31 -8.65
N PRO A 107 7.12 -7.59 -9.88
CA PRO A 107 7.63 -6.54 -10.76
C PRO A 107 6.56 -5.50 -11.06
N HIS A 108 6.93 -4.22 -11.00
CA HIS A 108 6.00 -3.15 -11.32
C HIS A 108 5.77 -3.05 -12.84
N VAL A 109 4.52 -3.06 -13.28
CA VAL A 109 4.20 -3.06 -14.72
C VAL A 109 4.50 -1.72 -15.40
N ASP A 110 4.22 -0.61 -14.72
CA ASP A 110 4.47 0.74 -15.25
C ASP A 110 5.91 1.26 -15.08
N PHE A 111 6.71 0.61 -14.23
CA PHE A 111 8.07 1.05 -13.90
C PHE A 111 9.09 -0.08 -14.11
N PRO A 112 9.62 -0.25 -15.34
CA PRO A 112 10.56 -1.31 -15.65
C PRO A 112 11.80 -1.28 -14.74
N GLY A 113 12.05 -2.40 -14.06
CA GLY A 113 13.17 -2.54 -13.13
C GLY A 113 12.82 -2.23 -11.67
N GLU A 114 11.60 -1.77 -11.40
CA GLU A 114 11.08 -1.65 -10.04
C GLU A 114 10.34 -2.93 -9.60
N ILE A 115 10.46 -3.23 -8.32
CA ILE A 115 9.84 -4.38 -7.65
C ILE A 115 9.08 -3.88 -6.45
N GLY A 116 7.83 -4.31 -6.31
CA GLY A 116 6.99 -4.05 -5.16
C GLY A 116 5.82 -3.12 -5.45
N TYR A 117 4.70 -3.39 -4.83
CA TYR A 117 3.45 -2.62 -4.77
C TYR A 117 3.14 -2.34 -3.29
N ASN A 118 2.21 -1.44 -2.98
CA ASN A 118 1.97 -1.00 -1.60
C ASN A 118 0.72 -1.66 -1.02
N ALA A 119 0.96 -2.71 -0.25
CA ALA A 119 -0.01 -3.62 0.36
C ALA A 119 -1.05 -3.07 1.35
N GLY A 120 -1.23 -1.75 1.40
CA GLY A 120 -2.31 -1.17 2.18
C GLY A 120 -2.98 0.00 1.50
N LEU A 121 -2.68 0.25 0.23
CA LEU A 121 -3.30 1.29 -0.57
C LEU A 121 -4.25 0.64 -1.55
N VAL A 122 -5.51 1.05 -1.54
CA VAL A 122 -6.53 0.46 -2.43
C VAL A 122 -6.61 1.24 -3.73
N GLY A 123 -7.19 0.57 -4.71
CA GLY A 123 -7.67 1.20 -5.92
C GLY A 123 -6.54 1.60 -6.87
N PRO A 124 -6.90 1.99 -8.10
CA PRO A 124 -5.96 2.15 -9.19
C PRO A 124 -4.96 3.31 -9.03
N LEU A 125 -5.20 4.22 -8.09
CA LEU A 125 -4.35 5.38 -7.81
C LEU A 125 -3.62 5.30 -6.47
N GLY A 126 -3.71 4.16 -5.78
CA GLY A 126 -3.14 3.96 -4.46
C GLY A 126 -3.67 4.99 -3.46
N VAL A 127 -4.97 4.93 -3.15
CA VAL A 127 -5.62 5.79 -2.15
C VAL A 127 -5.57 5.13 -0.77
N GLY A 128 -5.59 5.93 0.29
CA GLY A 128 -5.54 5.45 1.67
C GLY A 128 -6.91 4.95 2.15
N PRO A 129 -7.12 3.66 2.52
CA PRO A 129 -8.49 3.16 2.61
C PRO A 129 -8.90 2.45 3.88
N CYS A 130 -8.00 2.30 4.86
CA CYS A 130 -8.35 1.64 6.11
C CYS A 130 -8.59 2.62 7.27
N GLY A 131 -9.38 3.68 7.04
CA GLY A 131 -9.91 4.47 8.16
C GLY A 131 -10.62 5.79 7.84
N ASP A 132 -9.98 6.74 7.14
CA ASP A 132 -10.47 8.14 7.20
C ASP A 132 -10.51 8.92 5.85
N HIS A 133 -9.77 8.55 4.79
CA HIS A 133 -9.67 9.38 3.56
C HIS A 133 -9.49 8.58 2.24
N PRO A 134 -10.55 7.91 1.73
CA PRO A 134 -10.48 7.11 0.50
C PRO A 134 -10.30 7.93 -0.80
N GLU A 135 -10.26 9.26 -0.72
CA GLU A 135 -10.22 10.18 -1.86
C GLU A 135 -8.86 10.85 -2.11
N ASP A 136 -7.87 10.66 -1.22
CA ASP A 136 -6.55 11.28 -1.34
C ASP A 136 -5.52 10.31 -1.96
N PRO A 137 -5.13 10.47 -3.24
CA PRO A 137 -4.12 9.61 -3.86
C PRO A 137 -2.76 9.78 -3.18
N VAL A 138 -2.16 8.65 -2.78
CA VAL A 138 -0.87 8.64 -2.08
C VAL A 138 0.29 8.66 -3.05
N SER A 139 0.23 7.77 -4.05
CA SER A 139 1.23 7.67 -5.11
C SER A 139 0.70 8.17 -6.45
N GLY A 140 -0.62 8.13 -6.66
CA GLY A 140 -1.27 8.52 -7.91
C GLY A 140 -1.00 7.53 -9.05
N VAL A 141 -0.59 6.30 -8.72
CA VAL A 141 -0.31 5.21 -9.64
C VAL A 141 -0.90 3.91 -9.10
N LEU A 142 -0.88 2.85 -9.89
CA LEU A 142 -1.33 1.53 -9.48
C LEU A 142 -0.43 1.00 -8.34
N GLU A 143 -1.02 0.67 -7.20
CA GLU A 143 -0.30 0.20 -6.00
C GLU A 143 -0.66 -1.23 -5.60
N THR A 144 -1.27 -1.96 -6.52
CA THR A 144 -1.55 -3.41 -6.45
C THR A 144 -1.03 -4.05 -7.74
N PRO A 145 -0.31 -5.19 -7.70
CA PRO A 145 0.02 -5.91 -8.92
C PRO A 145 -1.26 -6.26 -9.68
N PRO A 146 -1.31 -6.09 -11.00
CA PRO A 146 -2.39 -6.70 -11.78
C PRO A 146 -2.49 -8.18 -11.40
N ALA A 147 -3.72 -8.67 -11.17
CA ALA A 147 -3.96 -10.02 -10.68
C ALA A 147 -3.05 -11.05 -11.39
N PRO A 148 -2.45 -12.03 -10.67
CA PRO A 148 -1.48 -12.96 -11.25
C PRO A 148 -2.08 -13.72 -12.42
N GLY A 149 -1.80 -13.25 -13.62
CA GLY A 149 -2.37 -13.83 -14.83
C GLY A 149 -2.65 -12.86 -15.95
N CYS A 150 -2.85 -11.55 -15.69
CA CYS A 150 -3.42 -10.69 -16.73
C CYS A 150 -2.83 -9.30 -16.98
N PRO A 151 -1.61 -9.21 -17.55
CA PRO A 151 -1.12 -7.98 -18.14
C PRO A 151 -1.34 -8.01 -19.65
N HIS A 152 -2.49 -7.54 -20.14
CA HIS A 152 -2.64 -7.20 -21.55
C HIS A 152 -3.28 -5.81 -21.75
N PRO A 153 -2.77 -4.99 -22.69
CA PRO A 153 -3.48 -3.82 -23.18
C PRO A 153 -4.86 -4.22 -23.69
N GLY A 154 -5.93 -3.58 -23.19
CA GLY A 154 -7.31 -3.88 -23.56
C GLY A 154 -8.06 -4.80 -22.59
N CYS A 155 -7.66 -4.83 -21.31
CA CYS A 155 -8.34 -5.58 -20.26
C CYS A 155 -8.64 -4.71 -19.03
N THR A 156 -8.88 -3.41 -19.24
CA THR A 156 -9.26 -2.50 -18.16
C THR A 156 -10.63 -2.79 -17.58
N SER A 157 -11.45 -3.54 -18.31
CA SER A 157 -12.82 -3.91 -17.95
C SER A 157 -12.96 -5.35 -17.39
N ASP A 158 -11.85 -6.04 -17.11
CA ASP A 158 -11.85 -7.31 -16.36
C ASP A 158 -11.97 -7.01 -14.86
N VAL A 159 -13.22 -6.80 -14.42
CA VAL A 159 -13.54 -6.42 -13.04
C VAL A 159 -13.72 -7.63 -12.13
N THR A 160 -13.77 -8.83 -12.71
CA THR A 160 -13.82 -10.09 -11.95
C THR A 160 -12.43 -10.66 -11.67
N GLY A 161 -11.40 -10.17 -12.35
CA GLY A 161 -10.02 -10.62 -12.22
C GLY A 161 -9.81 -12.05 -12.74
N ASP A 162 -10.71 -12.53 -13.60
CA ASP A 162 -10.71 -13.91 -14.10
C ASP A 162 -9.90 -14.09 -15.40
N CYS A 163 -9.22 -13.02 -15.82
CA CYS A 163 -8.41 -12.93 -17.00
C CYS A 163 -9.18 -12.88 -18.31
N LYS A 164 -10.44 -12.49 -18.28
CA LYS A 164 -11.28 -12.33 -19.46
C LYS A 164 -12.19 -11.14 -19.25
N VAL A 165 -12.45 -10.42 -20.34
CA VAL A 165 -13.54 -9.46 -20.35
C VAL A 165 -14.76 -10.17 -20.92
N GLY A 166 -15.67 -10.58 -20.04
CA GLY A 166 -16.73 -11.54 -20.34
C GLY A 166 -18.11 -11.15 -19.83
N GLN A 167 -18.98 -12.17 -19.75
CA GLN A 167 -20.36 -11.98 -19.27
C GLN A 167 -20.39 -11.69 -17.78
N GLU A 168 -19.42 -12.21 -17.05
CA GLU A 168 -19.23 -12.05 -15.63
C GLU A 168 -18.94 -10.58 -15.31
N ASP A 169 -18.02 -9.93 -16.04
CA ASP A 169 -17.73 -8.49 -15.92
C ASP A 169 -18.92 -7.62 -16.31
N LEU A 170 -19.60 -7.98 -17.41
CA LEU A 170 -20.83 -7.31 -17.81
C LEU A 170 -21.90 -7.43 -16.71
N GLY A 171 -21.97 -8.57 -16.02
CA GLY A 171 -22.87 -8.78 -14.89
C GLY A 171 -22.59 -7.83 -13.73
N VAL A 172 -21.31 -7.61 -13.39
CA VAL A 172 -20.89 -6.65 -12.36
C VAL A 172 -21.27 -5.22 -12.76
N LEU A 173 -21.02 -4.83 -14.01
CA LEU A 173 -21.42 -3.51 -14.52
C LEU A 173 -22.94 -3.31 -14.48
N LEU A 174 -23.71 -4.28 -14.98
CA LEU A 174 -25.16 -4.19 -15.03
C LEU A 174 -25.81 -4.16 -13.65
N ALA A 175 -25.17 -4.73 -12.63
CA ALA A 175 -25.64 -4.64 -11.24
C ALA A 175 -25.57 -3.20 -10.68
N ALA A 176 -24.66 -2.37 -11.21
CA ALA A 176 -24.45 -0.98 -10.80
C ALA A 176 -24.93 0.04 -11.85
N PHE A 177 -25.54 -0.41 -12.96
CA PHE A 177 -25.88 0.46 -14.08
C PHE A 177 -26.90 1.55 -13.72
N GLY A 178 -26.59 2.78 -14.12
CA GLY A 178 -27.36 3.99 -13.85
C GLY A 178 -27.12 4.56 -12.46
N SER A 179 -26.16 4.05 -11.69
CA SER A 179 -25.87 4.53 -10.34
C SER A 179 -24.85 5.67 -10.30
N THR A 180 -24.80 6.40 -9.18
CA THR A 180 -23.82 7.43 -8.80
C THR A 180 -23.30 7.14 -7.38
N PRO A 181 -22.17 7.75 -6.93
CA PRO A 181 -21.55 7.47 -5.63
C PRO A 181 -22.44 7.51 -4.39
N GLU A 182 -23.55 8.25 -4.43
CA GLU A 182 -24.49 8.37 -3.30
C GLU A 182 -25.44 7.16 -3.17
N GLN A 183 -25.42 6.22 -4.12
CA GLN A 183 -26.37 5.11 -4.19
C GLN A 183 -25.77 3.81 -3.67
N THR A 184 -26.58 3.02 -2.96
CA THR A 184 -26.12 1.79 -2.27
C THR A 184 -25.66 0.66 -3.19
N HIS A 185 -25.92 0.76 -4.49
CA HIS A 185 -25.51 -0.21 -5.51
C HIS A 185 -24.44 0.37 -6.45
N TRP A 186 -23.87 1.53 -6.09
CA TRP A 186 -22.68 2.06 -6.73
C TRP A 186 -21.51 1.09 -6.60
N ASN A 187 -20.78 0.90 -7.68
CA ASN A 187 -19.54 0.15 -7.68
C ASN A 187 -18.48 0.94 -8.46
N PRO A 188 -17.51 1.60 -7.78
CA PRO A 188 -16.51 2.41 -8.46
C PRO A 188 -15.59 1.59 -9.39
N ALA A 189 -15.56 0.25 -9.27
CA ALA A 189 -14.75 -0.59 -10.14
C ALA A 189 -15.27 -0.68 -11.59
N VAL A 190 -16.52 -0.27 -11.85
CA VAL A 190 -17.13 -0.30 -13.19
C VAL A 190 -17.48 1.10 -13.73
N ASP A 191 -16.97 2.15 -13.08
CA ASP A 191 -16.92 3.54 -13.58
C ASP A 191 -15.59 3.72 -14.34
N PHE A 192 -15.54 3.17 -15.55
CA PHE A 192 -14.32 3.05 -16.34
C PHE A 192 -13.84 4.38 -16.91
N ASP A 193 -14.75 5.34 -17.13
CA ASP A 193 -14.36 6.70 -17.56
C ASP A 193 -14.16 7.68 -16.39
N GLY A 194 -14.57 7.29 -15.18
CA GLY A 194 -14.36 8.05 -13.94
C GLY A 194 -15.23 9.30 -13.86
N ASP A 195 -16.36 9.35 -14.55
CA ASP A 195 -17.24 10.51 -14.58
C ASP A 195 -18.22 10.56 -13.38
N GLY A 196 -18.20 9.54 -12.52
CA GLY A 196 -19.08 9.40 -11.37
C GLY A 196 -20.47 8.91 -11.72
N HIS A 197 -20.67 8.34 -12.91
CA HIS A 197 -21.94 7.77 -13.37
C HIS A 197 -21.75 6.51 -14.21
N ILE A 198 -22.09 5.35 -13.65
CA ILE A 198 -21.99 4.06 -14.36
C ILE A 198 -23.08 3.99 -15.43
N GLY A 199 -22.71 4.19 -16.69
CA GLY A 199 -23.65 4.45 -17.78
C GLY A 199 -23.24 3.83 -19.11
N GLN A 200 -23.70 4.47 -20.19
CA GLN A 200 -23.47 3.97 -21.54
C GLN A 200 -22.00 4.08 -21.96
N THR A 201 -21.24 5.03 -21.40
CA THR A 201 -19.82 5.15 -21.70
C THR A 201 -19.05 3.96 -21.14
N ASP A 202 -19.29 3.59 -19.87
CA ASP A 202 -18.67 2.42 -19.24
C ASP A 202 -19.05 1.12 -19.95
N LEU A 203 -20.33 0.98 -20.30
CA LEU A 203 -20.77 -0.16 -21.10
C LEU A 203 -20.05 -0.18 -22.45
N GLY A 204 -19.84 0.97 -23.08
CA GLY A 204 -19.09 1.08 -24.33
C GLY A 204 -17.62 0.68 -24.19
N LEU A 205 -16.97 1.07 -23.08
CA LEU A 205 -15.59 0.71 -22.75
C LEU A 205 -15.46 -0.80 -22.52
N LEU A 206 -16.35 -1.39 -21.71
CA LEU A 206 -16.39 -2.84 -21.51
C LEU A 206 -16.62 -3.60 -22.82
N LEU A 207 -17.59 -3.16 -23.62
CA LEU A 207 -17.89 -3.80 -24.90
C LEU A 207 -16.77 -3.63 -25.94
N SER A 208 -15.90 -2.64 -25.78
CA SER A 208 -14.72 -2.47 -26.63
C SER A 208 -13.63 -3.52 -26.36
N GLU A 209 -13.67 -4.11 -25.16
CA GLU A 209 -12.74 -5.14 -24.70
C GLU A 209 -13.39 -6.53 -24.63
N PHE A 210 -14.71 -6.64 -24.83
CA PHE A 210 -15.46 -7.88 -24.66
C PHE A 210 -14.95 -9.03 -25.54
N GLY A 211 -14.71 -10.17 -24.90
CA GLY A 211 -14.13 -11.37 -25.52
C GLY A 211 -12.60 -11.41 -25.51
N ASN A 212 -11.93 -10.37 -25.00
CA ASN A 212 -10.50 -10.43 -24.75
C ASN A 212 -10.20 -11.48 -23.68
N ASN A 213 -9.19 -12.31 -23.96
CA ASN A 213 -8.55 -13.11 -22.93
C ASN A 213 -7.22 -12.42 -22.63
N CYS A 214 -6.98 -12.18 -21.35
CA CYS A 214 -5.94 -11.28 -20.88
C CYS A 214 -4.68 -12.06 -20.43
N ASN A 215 -4.63 -13.36 -20.75
CA ASN A 215 -3.66 -14.36 -20.31
C ASN A 215 -2.41 -14.53 -21.19
#